data_AF-A0A378YLU4-F1
#
_entry.id   AF-A0A378YLU4-F1
#
_cell.length_a   1.000
_cell.length_b   1.000
_cell.length_c   1.000
_cell.angle_alpha   90.00
_cell.angle_beta   90.00
_cell.angle_gamma   90.00
#
_symmetry.space_group_name_H-M   'P 1'
#
loop_
_entity.id
_entity.type
_entity.pdbx_description
1 polymer ?
#
loop_
_entity_poly.entity_id
_entity_poly.type
_entity_poly.pdbx_seq_one_letter_code
_entity_poly.pdbx_strand_id
1 'polypeptide(L)'
;MTEQPSTEFPRTELPRLHAIPGGRDDRPRRAYGEGASSPGPSPEPRAVREPLWREVLGRRLRALRQEQGTTLAETAGRAGVSPQYLSEVERGRKEPSSEMIAAMAGALGTSLSGLIEQVADDLQRLRRAVAVRSATRIRPADFPRSATPHASTPNLVLLAA
;
A
#
# COMPACT_ATOMS: atom_id res chain seq x y z
N MET A 1 17.53 60.22 0.30
CA MET A 1 16.47 60.26 -0.73
C MET A 1 16.66 59.08 -1.67
N THR A 2 16.15 57.91 -1.32
CA THR A 2 15.88 56.78 -2.24
C THR A 2 14.88 55.87 -1.52
N GLU A 3 13.59 56.13 -1.73
CA GLU A 3 12.51 55.25 -1.28
C GLU A 3 12.42 54.04 -2.23
N GLN A 4 12.26 52.85 -1.66
CA GLN A 4 11.94 51.64 -2.41
C GLN A 4 10.43 51.63 -2.72
N PRO A 5 9.98 51.35 -3.97
CA PRO A 5 8.57 51.23 -4.25
C PRO A 5 8.05 49.84 -3.86
N SER A 6 7.09 49.83 -2.93
CA SER A 6 6.24 48.69 -2.58
C SER A 6 5.49 48.17 -3.81
N THR A 7 5.74 46.93 -4.21
CA THR A 7 4.93 46.25 -5.21
C THR A 7 3.70 45.65 -4.53
N GLU A 8 2.58 46.36 -4.63
CA GLU A 8 1.26 45.90 -4.20
C GLU A 8 0.67 44.98 -5.29
N PHE A 9 0.50 43.70 -4.98
CA PHE A 9 -0.18 42.75 -5.85
C PHE A 9 -1.70 43.00 -5.79
N PRO A 10 -2.40 43.20 -6.93
CA PRO A 10 -3.83 43.45 -6.91
C PRO A 10 -4.60 42.19 -6.47
N ARG A 11 -5.50 42.36 -5.49
CA ARG A 11 -6.47 41.31 -5.10
C ARG A 11 -7.40 41.06 -6.28
N THR A 12 -7.21 39.93 -6.97
CA THR A 12 -8.21 39.45 -7.93
C THR A 12 -9.46 39.05 -7.16
N GLU A 13 -10.47 39.92 -7.14
CA GLU A 13 -11.81 39.57 -6.73
C GLU A 13 -12.38 38.54 -7.71
N LEU A 14 -12.65 37.32 -7.23
CA LEU A 14 -13.38 36.33 -8.01
C LEU A 14 -14.83 36.82 -8.20
N PRO A 15 -15.41 36.72 -9.41
CA PRO A 15 -16.79 37.13 -9.64
C PRO A 15 -17.75 36.27 -8.82
N ARG A 16 -18.66 36.92 -8.09
CA ARG A 16 -19.73 36.28 -7.32
C ARG A 16 -20.65 35.51 -8.29
N LEU A 17 -20.66 34.18 -8.19
CA LEU A 17 -21.60 33.33 -8.93
C LEU A 17 -23.03 33.73 -8.58
N HIS A 18 -23.76 34.20 -9.59
CA HIS A 18 -25.17 34.53 -9.51
C HIS A 18 -25.95 33.23 -9.19
N ALA A 19 -26.74 33.24 -8.11
CA ALA A 19 -27.61 32.13 -7.78
C ALA A 19 -28.60 31.89 -8.94
N ILE A 20 -28.65 30.66 -9.47
CA ILE A 20 -29.65 30.25 -10.47
C ILE A 20 -30.98 30.03 -9.73
N PRO A 21 -32.06 30.75 -10.06
CA PRO A 21 -33.34 30.56 -9.41
C PRO A 21 -34.12 29.40 -10.04
N GLY A 22 -34.54 28.46 -9.19
CA GLY A 22 -35.77 27.66 -9.29
C GLY A 22 -36.16 27.07 -10.64
N GLY A 23 -35.65 25.88 -10.95
CA GLY A 23 -36.30 24.95 -11.88
C GLY A 23 -36.96 23.81 -11.11
N ARG A 24 -38.29 23.77 -11.07
CA ARG A 24 -39.05 22.59 -10.61
C ARG A 24 -39.11 21.60 -11.77
N ASP A 25 -38.33 20.53 -11.69
CA ASP A 25 -38.45 19.39 -12.60
C ASP A 25 -39.64 18.52 -12.17
N ASP A 26 -40.83 18.78 -12.74
CA ASP A 26 -42.00 17.89 -12.67
C ASP A 26 -41.83 16.69 -13.63
N ARG A 27 -40.75 15.92 -13.46
CA ARG A 27 -40.60 14.65 -14.19
C ARG A 27 -41.34 13.55 -13.44
N PRO A 28 -42.21 12.77 -14.11
CA PRO A 28 -42.92 11.67 -13.47
C PRO A 28 -41.92 10.65 -12.93
N ARG A 29 -42.03 10.36 -11.62
CA ARG A 29 -41.31 9.27 -10.95
C ARG A 29 -41.70 7.96 -11.64
N ARG A 30 -40.88 7.48 -12.58
CA ARG A 30 -40.99 6.11 -13.07
C ARG A 30 -40.72 5.18 -11.89
N ALA A 31 -41.74 4.42 -11.52
CA ALA A 31 -41.61 3.31 -10.60
C ALA A 31 -40.60 2.32 -11.18
N TYR A 32 -39.39 2.30 -10.62
CA TYR A 32 -38.51 1.17 -10.77
C TYR A 32 -39.01 0.10 -9.79
N GLY A 33 -39.78 -0.84 -10.33
CA GLY A 33 -40.04 -2.11 -9.69
C GLY A 33 -38.75 -2.89 -9.51
N GLU A 34 -38.69 -3.61 -8.39
CA GLU A 34 -37.98 -4.89 -8.20
C GLU A 34 -36.78 -5.15 -9.12
N GLY A 35 -35.70 -4.40 -8.88
CA GLY A 35 -34.37 -4.88 -9.17
C GLY A 35 -33.92 -5.73 -7.98
N ALA A 36 -33.78 -7.04 -8.20
CA ALA A 36 -33.15 -7.96 -7.26
C ALA A 36 -31.93 -7.27 -6.62
N SER A 37 -31.85 -7.33 -5.28
CA SER A 37 -30.60 -7.04 -4.59
C SER A 37 -29.56 -8.01 -5.13
N SER A 38 -28.79 -7.59 -6.13
CA SER A 38 -27.51 -8.21 -6.41
C SER A 38 -26.79 -8.21 -5.07
N PRO A 39 -26.32 -9.36 -4.57
CA PRO A 39 -25.40 -9.35 -3.45
C PRO A 39 -24.29 -8.40 -3.87
N GLY A 40 -24.15 -7.27 -3.17
CA GLY A 40 -22.99 -6.40 -3.38
C GLY A 40 -21.75 -7.29 -3.35
N PRO A 41 -20.70 -7.00 -4.15
CA PRO A 41 -19.55 -7.88 -4.28
C PRO A 41 -19.15 -8.31 -2.87
N SER A 42 -19.31 -9.61 -2.60
CA SER A 42 -18.88 -10.20 -1.34
C SER A 42 -17.46 -9.71 -1.11
N PRO A 43 -17.06 -9.30 0.10
CA PRO A 43 -15.72 -8.79 0.33
C PRO A 43 -14.73 -9.89 -0.04
N GLU A 44 -14.26 -9.84 -1.29
CA GLU A 44 -13.15 -10.62 -1.82
C GLU A 44 -12.10 -10.61 -0.71
N PRO A 45 -11.66 -11.78 -0.21
CA PRO A 45 -10.77 -11.87 0.94
C PRO A 45 -9.61 -10.92 0.68
N ARG A 46 -9.61 -9.77 1.38
CA ARG A 46 -8.85 -8.56 1.02
C ARG A 46 -7.49 -9.00 0.52
N ALA A 47 -7.31 -9.00 -0.81
CA ALA A 47 -6.11 -9.50 -1.44
C ALA A 47 -4.93 -8.91 -0.68
N VAL A 48 -4.04 -9.77 -0.19
CA VAL A 48 -2.95 -9.32 0.67
C VAL A 48 -2.11 -8.35 -0.15
N ARG A 49 -2.34 -7.06 0.06
CA ARG A 49 -1.68 -6.02 -0.72
C ARG A 49 -0.20 -6.09 -0.40
N GLU A 50 0.62 -6.11 -1.44
CA GLU A 50 2.06 -6.09 -1.27
C GLU A 50 2.44 -4.85 -0.44
N PRO A 51 3.29 -5.01 0.61
CA PRO A 51 3.64 -3.89 1.47
C PRO A 51 4.36 -2.82 0.66
N LEU A 52 4.04 -1.56 0.97
CA LEU A 52 4.68 -0.43 0.31
C LEU A 52 6.10 -0.26 0.85
N TRP A 53 7.03 0.11 -0.02
CA TRP A 53 8.43 0.25 0.33
C TRP A 53 8.65 1.22 1.51
N ARG A 54 7.98 2.38 1.52
CA ARG A 54 8.04 3.35 2.63
C ARG A 54 7.62 2.78 4.00
N GLU A 55 6.72 1.80 4.03
CA GLU A 55 6.28 1.18 5.28
C GLU A 55 7.33 0.21 5.81
N VAL A 56 8.01 -0.51 4.91
CA VAL A 56 9.12 -1.39 5.29
C VAL A 56 10.34 -0.58 5.70
N LEU A 57 10.69 0.46 4.93
CA LEU A 57 11.72 1.43 5.29
C LEU A 57 11.47 2.01 6.69
N GLY A 58 10.28 2.54 6.94
CA GLY A 58 9.93 3.15 8.22
C GLY A 58 10.09 2.20 9.40
N ARG A 59 9.62 0.95 9.25
CA ARG A 59 9.80 -0.10 10.26
C ARG A 59 11.28 -0.41 10.49
N ARG A 60 12.08 -0.49 9.42
CA ARG A 60 13.51 -0.80 9.52
C ARG A 60 14.28 0.33 10.22
N LEU A 61 14.01 1.58 9.87
CA LEU A 61 14.60 2.76 10.53
C LEU A 61 14.28 2.78 12.02
N ARG A 62 13.00 2.56 12.38
CA ARG A 62 12.56 2.50 13.77
C ARG A 62 13.28 1.40 14.55
N ALA A 63 13.42 0.22 13.96
CA ALA A 63 14.06 -0.90 14.62
C ALA A 63 15.57 -0.67 14.81
N LEU A 64 16.28 -0.11 13.81
CA LEU A 64 17.69 0.31 13.97
C LEU A 64 17.85 1.36 15.08
N ARG A 65 16.94 2.33 15.15
CA ARG A 65 16.94 3.34 16.22
C ARG A 65 16.78 2.71 17.60
N GLN A 66 15.84 1.77 17.74
CA GLN A 66 15.58 1.05 18.99
C GLN A 66 16.76 0.17 19.40
N GLU A 67 17.41 -0.51 18.45
CA GLU A 67 18.61 -1.31 18.67
C GLU A 67 19.78 -0.47 19.22
N GLN A 68 19.87 0.80 18.81
CA GLN A 68 20.86 1.76 19.32
C GLN A 68 20.47 2.42 20.65
N GLY A 69 19.24 2.21 21.13
CA GLY A 69 18.73 2.86 22.34
C GLY A 69 18.58 4.38 22.23
N THR A 70 18.57 4.95 21.02
CA THR A 70 18.48 6.39 20.82
C THR A 70 17.03 6.87 20.78
N THR A 71 16.81 8.07 21.32
CA THR A 71 15.51 8.71 21.24
C THR A 71 15.23 9.18 19.81
N LEU A 72 13.94 9.39 19.55
CA LEU A 72 13.48 9.91 18.26
C LEU A 72 14.00 11.34 18.01
N ALA A 73 14.12 12.15 19.07
CA ALA A 73 14.65 13.52 18.97
C ALA A 73 16.15 13.54 18.65
N GLU A 74 16.96 12.71 19.30
CA GLU A 74 18.40 12.60 19.04
C GLU A 74 18.69 12.16 17.60
N THR A 75 17.97 11.13 17.13
CA THR A 75 18.14 10.62 15.76
C THR A 75 17.72 11.64 14.72
N ALA A 76 16.59 12.32 14.94
CA ALA A 76 16.11 13.38 14.06
C ALA A 76 17.10 14.55 13.99
N GLY A 77 17.67 14.96 15.13
CA GLY A 77 18.70 15.98 15.21
C GLY A 77 19.95 15.62 14.42
N ARG A 78 20.46 14.38 14.56
CA ARG A 78 21.61 13.89 13.78
C ARG A 78 21.32 13.80 12.28
N ALA A 79 20.08 13.49 11.89
CA ALA A 79 19.66 13.39 10.50
C ALA A 79 19.29 14.75 9.88
N GLY A 80 19.27 15.84 10.66
CA GLY A 80 18.89 17.17 10.18
C GLY A 80 17.41 17.31 9.81
N VAL A 81 16.52 16.54 10.45
CA VAL A 81 15.07 16.57 10.22
C VAL A 81 14.30 16.83 11.52
N SER A 82 13.02 17.19 11.43
CA SER A 82 12.20 17.34 12.63
C SER A 82 11.83 15.97 13.24
N PRO A 83 11.68 15.87 14.58
CA PRO A 83 11.17 14.65 15.22
C PRO A 83 9.81 14.22 14.66
N GLN A 84 8.90 15.17 14.41
CA GLN A 84 7.60 14.86 13.81
C GLN A 84 7.76 14.21 12.42
N TYR A 85 8.65 14.73 11.58
CA TYR A 85 8.92 14.17 10.26
C TYR A 85 9.46 12.75 10.36
N LEU A 86 10.48 12.52 11.19
CA LEU A 86 11.02 11.17 11.41
C LEU A 86 9.95 10.20 11.91
N SER A 87 9.06 10.65 12.80
CA SER A 87 7.93 9.83 13.28
C SER A 87 6.96 9.46 12.16
N GLU A 88 6.62 10.38 11.26
CA GLU A 88 5.77 10.08 10.09
C GLU A 88 6.45 9.09 9.14
N VAL A 89 7.78 9.21 8.95
CA VAL A 89 8.58 8.27 8.15
C VAL A 89 8.61 6.89 8.79
N GLU A 90 8.90 6.78 10.10
CA GLU A 90 8.93 5.50 10.82
C GLU A 90 7.57 4.76 10.76
N ARG A 91 6.47 5.51 10.62
CA ARG A 91 5.12 4.98 10.46
C ARG A 91 4.71 4.71 9.00
N GLY A 92 5.59 4.97 8.03
CA GLY A 92 5.29 4.79 6.60
C GLY A 92 4.24 5.77 6.06
N ARG A 93 4.11 6.95 6.66
CA ARG A 93 3.14 7.99 6.25
C ARG A 93 3.72 9.01 5.29
N LYS A 94 5.04 9.07 5.16
CA LYS A 94 5.76 9.97 4.24
C LYS A 94 6.64 9.18 3.28
N GLU A 95 6.83 9.77 2.10
CA GLU A 95 7.81 9.35 1.09
C GLU A 95 9.03 10.27 1.25
N PRO A 96 10.08 9.83 1.98
CA PRO A 96 11.30 10.62 2.12
C PRO A 96 12.07 10.68 0.80
N SER A 97 12.75 11.80 0.53
CA SER A 97 13.66 11.89 -0.61
C SER A 97 14.88 11.00 -0.40
N SER A 98 15.62 10.70 -1.48
CA SER A 98 16.84 9.91 -1.43
C SER A 98 17.89 10.53 -0.49
N GLU A 99 18.01 11.86 -0.47
CA GLU A 99 18.91 12.59 0.43
C GLU A 99 18.49 12.41 1.89
N MET A 100 17.19 12.48 2.18
CA MET A 100 16.67 12.26 3.53
C MET A 100 16.90 10.82 3.99
N ILE A 101 16.73 9.84 3.09
CA ILE A 101 17.01 8.43 3.40
C ILE A 101 18.50 8.25 3.72
N ALA A 102 19.40 8.84 2.94
CA ALA A 102 20.83 8.79 3.19
C ALA A 102 21.21 9.46 4.53
N ALA A 103 20.60 10.61 4.85
CA ALA A 103 20.82 11.30 6.12
C ALA A 103 20.36 10.46 7.33
N MET A 104 19.17 9.84 7.25
CA MET A 104 18.67 8.95 8.30
C MET A 104 19.52 7.69 8.44
N ALA A 105 19.99 7.09 7.34
CA ALA A 105 20.91 5.96 7.36
C ALA A 105 22.20 6.31 8.11
N GLY A 106 22.83 7.44 7.75
CA GLY A 106 24.04 7.93 8.41
C GLY A 106 23.82 8.26 9.90
N ALA A 107 22.68 8.87 10.25
CA ALA A 107 22.29 9.11 11.63
C ALA A 107 22.09 7.82 12.43
N LEU A 108 21.81 6.70 11.77
CA LEU A 108 21.71 5.36 12.36
C LEU A 108 22.99 4.54 12.16
N GLY A 109 24.11 5.15 11.79
CA GLY A 109 25.40 4.44 11.69
C GLY A 109 25.44 3.34 10.63
N THR A 110 24.54 3.39 9.63
CA THR A 110 24.53 2.47 8.48
C THR A 110 24.76 3.24 7.19
N SER A 111 25.28 2.56 6.17
CA SER A 111 25.31 3.11 4.81
C SER A 111 23.93 3.03 4.16
N LEU A 112 23.70 3.86 3.13
CA LEU A 112 22.48 3.79 2.31
C LEU A 112 22.31 2.41 1.68
N SER A 113 23.38 1.84 1.10
CA SER A 113 23.35 0.50 0.50
C SER A 113 22.97 -0.57 1.52
N GLY A 114 23.59 -0.53 2.71
CA GLY A 114 23.27 -1.49 3.78
C GLY A 114 21.82 -1.36 4.28
N LEU A 115 21.26 -0.14 4.31
CA LEU A 115 19.86 0.06 4.63
C LEU A 115 18.94 -0.53 3.54
N ILE A 116 19.27 -0.33 2.27
CA ILE A 116 18.49 -0.86 1.14
C ILE A 116 18.47 -2.39 1.16
N GLU A 117 19.63 -3.03 1.39
CA GLU A 117 19.74 -4.49 1.52
C GLU A 117 18.84 -5.02 2.64
N GLN A 118 18.90 -4.40 3.83
CA GLN A 118 18.04 -4.78 4.95
C GLN A 118 16.55 -4.63 4.65
N VAL A 119 16.14 -3.55 3.97
CA VAL A 119 14.75 -3.32 3.57
C VAL A 119 14.29 -4.34 2.53
N ALA A 120 15.15 -4.70 1.57
CA ALA A 120 14.87 -5.74 0.59
C ALA A 120 14.68 -7.10 1.26
N ASP A 121 15.53 -7.44 2.23
CA ASP A 121 15.40 -8.65 3.04
C ASP A 121 14.09 -8.68 3.84
N ASP A 122 13.72 -7.56 4.45
CA ASP A 122 12.44 -7.44 5.17
C ASP A 122 11.23 -7.62 4.23
N LEU A 123 11.27 -7.05 3.03
CA LEU A 123 10.25 -7.26 2.00
C LEU A 123 10.11 -8.74 1.64
N GLN A 124 11.23 -9.45 1.43
CA GLN A 124 11.23 -10.88 1.13
C GLN A 124 10.66 -11.71 2.29
N ARG A 125 11.04 -11.39 3.53
CA ARG A 125 10.48 -12.04 4.73
C ARG A 125 8.97 -11.84 4.84
N LEU A 126 8.49 -10.61 4.64
CA LEU A 126 7.06 -10.31 4.68
C LEU A 126 6.29 -11.06 3.58
N ARG A 127 6.82 -11.09 2.35
CA ARG A 127 6.23 -11.81 1.21
C ARG A 127 6.10 -13.31 1.50
N ARG A 128 7.15 -13.94 2.03
CA ARG A 128 7.13 -15.36 2.42
C ARG A 128 6.10 -15.62 3.51
N ALA A 129 6.05 -14.78 4.54
CA ALA A 129 5.09 -14.92 5.63
C ALA A 129 3.63 -14.78 5.17
N VAL A 130 3.36 -13.91 4.20
CA VAL A 130 2.06 -13.80 3.55
C VAL A 130 1.71 -15.09 2.81
N ALA A 131 2.62 -15.60 1.97
CA ALA A 131 2.37 -16.80 1.17
C ALA A 131 2.02 -18.03 2.03
N VAL A 132 2.73 -18.23 3.15
CA VAL A 132 2.45 -19.33 4.10
C VAL A 132 1.04 -19.20 4.69
N ARG A 133 0.63 -18.00 5.14
CA ARG A 133 -0.72 -17.79 5.71
C ARG A 133 -1.84 -18.05 4.70
N SER A 134 -1.60 -17.72 3.43
CA SER A 134 -2.54 -17.99 2.34
C SER A 134 -2.70 -19.50 2.12
N ALA A 135 -1.60 -20.25 2.14
CA ALA A 135 -1.61 -21.70 1.96
C ALA A 135 -2.32 -22.43 3.11
N THR A 136 -2.11 -22.02 4.36
CA THR A 136 -2.78 -22.62 5.53
C THR A 136 -4.28 -22.31 5.59
N ARG A 137 -4.77 -21.30 4.85
CA ARG A 137 -6.20 -20.95 4.79
C ARG A 137 -7.00 -21.83 3.80
N ILE A 138 -6.34 -22.56 2.90
CA ILE A 138 -7.02 -23.51 2.00
C ILE A 138 -7.56 -24.67 2.86
N ARG A 139 -8.89 -24.81 2.95
CA ARG A 139 -9.53 -25.93 3.64
C ARG A 139 -9.29 -27.22 2.84
N PRO A 140 -9.02 -28.37 3.48
CA PRO A 140 -8.83 -29.65 2.79
C PRO A 140 -10.07 -30.16 2.02
N ALA A 141 -11.21 -29.45 2.07
CA ALA A 141 -12.42 -29.79 1.34
C ALA A 141 -12.43 -29.32 -0.13
N ASP A 142 -11.49 -28.45 -0.54
CA ASP A 142 -11.45 -27.87 -1.89
C ASP A 142 -10.62 -28.69 -2.89
N PHE A 143 -10.06 -29.83 -2.48
CA PHE A 143 -9.47 -30.78 -3.42
C PHE A 143 -10.59 -31.63 -4.04
N PRO A 144 -10.91 -31.47 -5.35
CA PRO A 144 -11.77 -32.43 -6.02
C PRO A 144 -11.09 -33.80 -5.92
N ARG A 145 -11.77 -34.78 -5.32
CA ARG A 145 -11.34 -36.18 -5.37
C ARG A 145 -11.12 -36.51 -6.84
N SER A 146 -9.88 -36.81 -7.20
CA SER A 146 -9.53 -37.23 -8.55
C SER A 146 -10.51 -38.30 -9.02
N ALA A 147 -11.16 -38.03 -10.15
CA ALA A 147 -11.86 -39.04 -10.90
C ALA A 147 -10.90 -40.22 -11.12
N THR A 148 -11.37 -41.42 -10.76
CA THR A 148 -10.68 -42.68 -10.95
C THR A 148 -10.14 -42.81 -12.39
N PRO A 149 -8.90 -43.25 -12.61
CA PRO A 149 -8.50 -43.68 -13.94
C PRO A 149 -9.36 -44.90 -14.32
N HIS A 150 -10.24 -44.74 -15.31
CA HIS A 150 -10.97 -45.85 -15.89
C HIS A 150 -9.96 -46.73 -16.64
N ALA A 151 -9.84 -47.97 -16.19
CA ALA A 151 -8.98 -48.97 -16.79
C ALA A 151 -9.29 -49.14 -18.28
N SER A 152 -8.33 -48.80 -19.13
CA SER A 152 -8.33 -49.19 -20.53
C SER A 152 -8.03 -50.69 -20.59
N THR A 153 -9.04 -51.49 -20.92
CA THR A 153 -8.90 -52.92 -21.20
C THR A 153 -7.96 -53.15 -22.39
N PRO A 154 -7.01 -54.11 -22.34
CA PRO A 154 -6.26 -54.49 -23.53
C PRO A 154 -7.16 -55.32 -24.44
N ASN A 155 -7.32 -54.88 -25.69
CA ASN A 155 -7.95 -55.71 -26.71
C ASN A 155 -6.92 -56.70 -27.24
N LEU A 156 -7.01 -57.95 -26.79
CA LEU A 156 -6.15 -59.06 -27.17
C LEU A 156 -6.73 -59.67 -28.45
N VAL A 157 -6.16 -59.33 -29.61
CA VAL A 157 -6.44 -60.06 -30.86
C VAL A 157 -5.33 -61.07 -31.09
N LEU A 158 -5.67 -62.32 -30.79
CA LEU A 158 -4.96 -63.52 -31.18
C LEU A 158 -5.51 -63.97 -32.54
N LEU A 159 -4.68 -64.04 -33.58
CA LEU A 159 -4.88 -64.84 -34.81
C LEU A 159 -3.49 -64.97 -35.49
N ALA A 160 -2.74 -66.05 -35.28
CA ALA A 160 -2.81 -67.34 -35.97
C ALA A 160 -2.40 -67.27 -37.45
N ALA A 161 -1.14 -67.68 -37.73
CA ALA A 161 -0.69 -68.61 -38.77
C ALA A 161 0.79 -68.36 -39.10
#